data_AF-A0A2H9L4X4-F1
#
_entry.id   AF-A0A2H9L4X4-F1
#
_cell.length_a   1.000
_cell.length_b   1.000
_cell.length_c   1.000
_cell.angle_alpha   90.00
_cell.angle_beta   90.00
_cell.angle_gamma   90.00
#
_symmetry.space_group_name_H-M   'P 1'
#
loop_
_entity.id
_entity.type
_entity.pdbx_description
1 polymer ?
#
loop_
_entity_poly.entity_id
_entity_poly.type
_entity_poly.pdbx_seq_one_letter_code
_entity_poly.pdbx_strand_id
1 'polypeptide(L)'
;MIRRKILYCLLDGYCDVRYKELGGKTPLEYAETPFFDGLLSRGKCGFMEPVGLGREVPITDASAMTFSFLGYDVRKFPHGRGVLEAKGEGMRVNEGDFVARCNFATAKKDGTITDLRAGRIRDTKALATALNRMPFPVPFEFRATEGHRGILVFRSTKTAPHFSEDITPVDPHATGKKIMKAKPLKPGAKRTAELLNLFVEKSRGLLAAHPFNKKRGARGLPAANAILPRGFSTKAPKLEPFSKKYGVRACGVTGVPINKGICRLLGIPVIRVEEDAGDNEKEMALKRKPVLAALKKYDFVFLHFKTIDLAGHDGDLWRKV
;
A
#
# COMPACT_ATOMS: atom_id res chain seq x y z
N MET A 1 -12.64 -23.25 28.87
CA MET A 1 -11.31 -22.68 28.53
C MET A 1 -11.46 -21.16 28.46
N ILE A 2 -10.85 -20.40 29.38
CA ILE A 2 -10.93 -18.93 29.37
C ILE A 2 -10.22 -18.43 28.11
N ARG A 3 -10.96 -17.97 27.11
CA ARG A 3 -10.37 -17.26 25.96
C ARG A 3 -9.92 -15.89 26.44
N ARG A 4 -8.63 -15.78 26.81
CA ARG A 4 -8.00 -14.47 27.02
C ARG A 4 -8.08 -13.69 25.71
N LYS A 5 -8.41 -12.40 25.82
CA LYS A 5 -8.42 -11.48 24.70
C LYS A 5 -6.99 -11.06 24.38
N ILE A 6 -6.67 -10.94 23.10
CA ILE A 6 -5.35 -10.55 22.62
C ILE A 6 -5.46 -9.16 22.00
N LEU A 7 -4.64 -8.23 22.49
CA LEU A 7 -4.38 -6.95 21.83
C LEU A 7 -2.99 -7.04 21.21
N TYR A 8 -2.92 -7.02 19.88
CA TYR A 8 -1.67 -7.00 19.12
C TYR A 8 -1.41 -5.56 18.66
N CYS A 9 -0.43 -4.89 19.27
CA CYS A 9 -0.06 -3.53 18.93
C CYS A 9 1.15 -3.53 17.99
N LEU A 10 0.97 -3.02 16.77
CA LEU A 10 2.04 -2.77 15.81
C LEU A 10 2.37 -1.27 15.80
N LEU A 11 3.58 -0.94 16.24
CA LEU A 11 4.15 0.40 16.16
C LEU A 11 4.97 0.48 14.87
N ASP A 12 4.44 1.18 13.86
CA ASP A 12 5.11 1.29 12.56
C ASP A 12 6.35 2.17 12.67
N GLY A 13 7.45 1.78 12.01
CA GLY A 13 8.72 2.50 12.08
C GLY A 13 9.39 2.51 13.46
N TYR A 14 9.00 1.61 14.38
CA TYR A 14 9.48 1.57 15.76
C TYR A 14 10.97 1.29 15.90
N CYS A 15 11.54 0.48 15.02
CA CYS A 15 12.98 0.18 15.02
C CYS A 15 13.79 1.35 14.44
N ASP A 16 15.02 1.52 14.93
CA ASP A 16 15.98 2.47 14.39
C ASP A 16 17.43 2.04 14.70
N VAL A 17 18.38 2.80 14.19
CA VAL A 17 19.81 2.73 14.51
C VAL A 17 20.16 3.60 15.72
N ARG A 18 21.41 3.48 16.18
CA ARG A 18 21.95 4.31 17.27
C ARG A 18 22.44 5.65 16.73
N TYR A 19 22.12 6.72 17.44
CA TYR A 19 22.48 8.09 17.07
C TYR A 19 23.50 8.67 18.06
N LYS A 20 24.46 9.46 17.55
CA LYS A 20 25.46 10.12 18.41
C LYS A 20 24.80 11.21 19.27
N GLU A 21 23.83 11.90 18.69
CA GLU A 21 22.99 12.93 19.28
C GLU A 21 22.20 12.42 20.50
N LEU A 22 21.92 11.11 20.54
CA LEU A 22 21.24 10.43 21.64
C LEU A 22 22.22 9.73 22.59
N GLY A 23 23.51 10.05 22.55
CA GLY A 23 24.53 9.42 23.37
C GLY A 23 24.78 7.95 23.01
N GLY A 24 24.64 7.58 21.73
CA GLY A 24 24.84 6.20 21.26
C GLY A 24 23.64 5.27 21.49
N LYS A 25 22.46 5.84 21.77
CA LYS A 25 21.18 5.14 21.92
C LYS A 25 20.34 5.21 20.63
N THR A 26 19.42 4.27 20.47
CA THR A 26 18.29 4.39 19.54
C THR A 26 17.24 5.37 20.09
N PRO A 27 16.32 5.90 19.26
CA PRO A 27 15.22 6.75 19.74
C PRO A 27 14.41 6.08 20.85
N LEU A 28 14.12 4.79 20.73
CA LEU A 28 13.39 4.03 21.75
C LEU A 28 14.17 3.91 23.07
N GLU A 29 15.47 3.60 23.02
CA GLU A 29 16.32 3.51 24.21
C GLU A 29 16.52 4.89 24.89
N TYR A 30 16.36 5.97 24.14
CA TYR A 30 16.47 7.34 24.63
C TYR A 30 15.15 7.85 25.22
N ALA A 31 14.01 7.52 24.59
CA ALA A 31 12.69 7.96 25.00
C ALA A 31 12.29 7.44 26.39
N GLU A 32 11.59 8.28 27.15
CA GLU A 32 11.02 7.89 28.45
C GLU A 32 9.78 7.00 28.22
N THR A 33 9.95 5.68 28.38
CA THR A 33 8.90 4.70 28.09
C THR A 33 8.50 3.85 29.30
N PRO A 34 8.15 4.47 30.46
CA PRO A 34 7.92 3.75 31.72
C PRO A 34 6.79 2.71 31.63
N PHE A 35 5.83 2.89 30.72
CA PHE A 35 4.79 1.90 30.47
C PHE A 35 5.33 0.64 29.79
N PHE A 36 6.18 0.77 28.76
CA PHE A 36 6.79 -0.38 28.11
C PHE A 36 7.79 -1.07 29.05
N ASP A 37 8.61 -0.29 29.76
CA ASP A 37 9.53 -0.81 30.79
C ASP A 37 8.78 -1.58 31.89
N GLY A 38 7.67 -1.01 32.37
CA GLY A 38 6.79 -1.65 33.35
C GLY A 38 6.10 -2.90 32.82
N LEU A 39 5.71 -2.95 31.53
CA LEU A 39 5.19 -4.16 30.90
C LEU A 39 6.26 -5.26 30.81
N LEU A 40 7.50 -4.90 30.48
CA LEU A 40 8.60 -5.84 30.35
C LEU A 40 8.92 -6.52 31.68
N SER A 41 8.81 -5.82 32.81
CA SER A 41 9.00 -6.41 34.16
C SER A 41 8.07 -7.58 34.47
N ARG A 42 6.92 -7.68 33.78
CA ARG A 42 5.90 -8.73 33.94
C ARG A 42 5.67 -9.52 32.65
N GLY A 43 6.52 -9.32 31.64
CA GLY A 43 6.35 -9.80 30.29
C GLY A 43 7.53 -10.64 29.81
N LYS A 44 7.60 -10.82 28.49
CA LYS A 44 8.75 -11.40 27.80
C LYS A 44 9.08 -10.52 26.60
N CYS A 45 10.37 -10.33 26.34
CA CYS A 45 10.87 -9.66 25.14
C CYS A 45 11.66 -10.64 24.28
N GLY A 46 11.84 -10.27 23.01
CA GLY A 46 12.62 -11.01 22.05
C GLY A 46 12.65 -10.27 20.72
N PHE A 47 13.51 -10.73 19.81
CA PHE A 47 13.56 -10.21 18.45
C PHE A 47 12.59 -10.98 17.54
N MET A 48 11.97 -10.26 16.63
CA MET A 48 11.12 -10.84 15.60
C MET A 48 11.62 -10.37 14.24
N GLU A 49 12.13 -11.30 13.43
CA GLU A 49 12.42 -11.07 12.02
C GLU A 49 11.19 -11.48 11.21
N PRO A 50 10.54 -10.55 10.47
CA PRO A 50 9.45 -10.92 9.57
C PRO A 50 9.95 -11.90 8.52
N VAL A 51 9.16 -12.94 8.25
CA VAL A 51 9.55 -14.05 7.37
C VAL A 51 10.04 -13.54 6.01
N GLY A 52 11.30 -13.85 5.68
CA GLY A 52 11.91 -13.59 4.37
C GLY A 52 12.33 -12.14 4.10
N LEU A 53 12.15 -11.21 5.05
CA LEU A 53 12.46 -9.79 4.85
C LEU A 53 13.97 -9.57 4.60
N GLY A 54 14.32 -8.78 3.59
CA GLY A 54 15.71 -8.49 3.21
C GLY A 54 16.44 -9.62 2.50
N ARG A 55 15.84 -10.81 2.39
CA ARG A 55 16.39 -11.97 1.66
C ARG A 55 15.55 -12.30 0.44
N GLU A 56 14.32 -12.77 0.68
CA GLU A 56 13.38 -13.23 -0.35
C GLU A 56 12.31 -12.16 -0.63
N VAL A 57 12.06 -11.28 0.35
CA VAL A 57 11.08 -10.20 0.29
C VAL A 57 11.81 -8.86 0.41
N PRO A 58 11.63 -7.93 -0.56
CA PRO A 58 12.25 -6.61 -0.49
C PRO A 58 11.83 -5.87 0.78
N ILE A 59 12.79 -5.22 1.46
CA ILE A 59 12.55 -4.42 2.68
C ILE A 59 11.47 -3.35 2.45
N THR A 60 11.37 -2.83 1.22
CA THR A 60 10.41 -1.79 0.83
C THR A 60 8.95 -2.26 0.74
N ASP A 61 8.67 -3.55 0.92
CA ASP A 61 7.31 -4.09 0.91
C ASP A 61 6.72 -4.24 2.32
N ALA A 62 6.34 -3.11 2.93
CA ALA A 62 5.66 -3.06 4.23
C ALA A 62 4.40 -3.96 4.32
N SER A 63 3.77 -4.27 3.18
CA SER A 63 2.60 -5.16 3.14
C SER A 63 2.95 -6.59 3.56
N ALA A 64 4.16 -7.04 3.20
CA ALA A 64 4.63 -8.37 3.53
C ALA A 64 4.90 -8.54 5.03
N MET A 65 5.36 -7.47 5.71
CA MET A 65 5.59 -7.49 7.16
C MET A 65 4.28 -7.73 7.93
N THR A 66 3.20 -7.03 7.57
CA THR A 66 1.92 -7.17 8.27
C THR A 66 1.30 -8.56 8.08
N PHE A 67 1.43 -9.17 6.89
CA PHE A 67 1.05 -10.58 6.72
C PHE A 67 1.84 -11.50 7.64
N SER A 68 3.17 -11.35 7.70
CA SER A 68 4.04 -12.13 8.59
C SER A 68 3.66 -11.96 10.07
N PHE A 69 3.34 -10.73 10.51
CA PHE A 69 2.89 -10.44 11.88
C PHE A 69 1.56 -11.09 12.23
N LEU A 70 0.65 -11.23 11.26
CA LEU A 70 -0.61 -11.97 11.42
C LEU A 70 -0.43 -13.49 11.22
N GLY A 71 0.82 -13.95 11.03
CA GLY A 71 1.23 -15.33 10.89
C GLY A 71 0.97 -15.93 9.51
N TYR A 72 0.94 -15.13 8.45
CA TYR A 72 0.84 -15.58 7.07
C TYR A 72 2.20 -15.51 6.38
N ASP A 73 2.64 -16.66 5.84
CA ASP A 73 3.88 -16.73 5.08
C ASP A 73 3.66 -16.14 3.68
N VAL A 74 4.17 -14.92 3.48
CA VAL A 74 4.04 -14.15 2.23
C VAL A 74 4.68 -14.81 1.03
N ARG A 75 5.65 -15.72 1.24
CA ARG A 75 6.34 -16.44 0.16
C ARG A 75 5.45 -17.49 -0.50
N LYS A 76 4.41 -17.92 0.21
CA LYS A 76 3.44 -18.91 -0.27
C LYS A 76 2.33 -18.31 -1.14
N PHE A 77 2.35 -17.00 -1.33
CA PHE A 77 1.32 -16.30 -2.11
C PHE A 77 1.98 -15.35 -3.11
N PRO A 78 1.41 -15.18 -4.32
CA PRO A 78 2.03 -14.33 -5.33
C PRO A 78 2.17 -12.89 -4.83
N HIS A 79 3.33 -12.27 -5.08
CA HIS A 79 3.75 -10.91 -4.68
C HIS A 79 2.95 -9.78 -5.36
N GLY A 80 1.70 -10.08 -5.74
CA GLY A 80 0.81 -9.22 -6.49
C GLY A 80 0.22 -8.09 -5.66
N ARG A 81 1.04 -7.09 -5.30
CA ARG A 81 0.61 -5.93 -4.50
C ARG A 81 -0.56 -5.17 -5.12
N GLY A 82 -0.73 -5.21 -6.45
CA GLY A 82 -1.88 -4.64 -7.14
C GLY A 82 -3.21 -5.17 -6.58
N VAL A 83 -3.37 -6.49 -6.45
CA VAL A 83 -4.63 -7.08 -5.91
C VAL A 83 -4.80 -6.78 -4.43
N LEU A 84 -3.71 -6.74 -3.67
CA LEU A 84 -3.74 -6.37 -2.25
C LEU A 84 -4.30 -4.96 -2.06
N GLU A 85 -3.76 -3.99 -2.80
CA GLU A 85 -4.20 -2.60 -2.76
C GLU A 85 -5.64 -2.47 -3.29
N ALA A 86 -6.01 -3.17 -4.36
CA ALA A 86 -7.37 -3.13 -4.92
C ALA A 86 -8.42 -3.55 -3.89
N LYS A 87 -8.20 -4.68 -3.19
CA LYS A 87 -9.09 -5.12 -2.12
C LYS A 87 -9.06 -4.18 -0.91
N GLY A 88 -7.91 -3.56 -0.60
CA GLY A 88 -7.76 -2.50 0.41
C GLY A 88 -8.54 -1.22 0.13
N GLU A 89 -8.81 -0.95 -1.14
CA GLU A 89 -9.68 0.14 -1.57
C GLU A 89 -11.12 -0.30 -1.83
N GLY A 90 -11.45 -1.55 -1.50
CA GLY A 90 -12.79 -2.12 -1.67
C GLY A 90 -13.17 -2.30 -3.13
N MET A 91 -12.18 -2.38 -4.02
CA MET A 91 -12.42 -2.73 -5.42
C MET A 91 -12.74 -4.21 -5.51
N ARG A 92 -13.74 -4.54 -6.31
CA ARG A 92 -13.99 -5.91 -6.71
C ARG A 92 -12.88 -6.35 -7.66
N VAL A 93 -12.28 -7.49 -7.40
CA VAL A 93 -11.31 -8.16 -8.28
C VAL A 93 -11.81 -9.58 -8.50
N ASN A 94 -12.11 -9.92 -9.76
CA ASN A 94 -12.57 -11.25 -10.13
C ASN A 94 -11.40 -12.11 -10.63
N GLU A 95 -11.62 -13.41 -10.70
CA GLU A 95 -10.65 -14.32 -11.31
C GLU A 95 -10.41 -13.97 -12.78
N GLY A 96 -9.13 -13.90 -13.16
CA GLY A 96 -8.70 -13.53 -14.51
C GLY A 96 -8.59 -12.03 -14.77
N ASP A 97 -9.07 -11.15 -13.89
CA ASP A 97 -8.83 -9.70 -13.99
C ASP A 97 -7.32 -9.42 -13.88
N PHE A 98 -6.80 -8.46 -14.64
CA PHE A 98 -5.45 -7.95 -14.45
C PHE A 98 -5.47 -6.70 -13.60
N VAL A 99 -4.65 -6.68 -12.55
CA VAL A 99 -4.56 -5.57 -11.60
C VAL A 99 -3.14 -5.04 -11.57
N ALA A 100 -3.01 -3.72 -11.62
CA ALA A 100 -1.77 -3.01 -11.40
C ALA A 100 -1.98 -1.88 -10.41
N ARG A 101 -1.05 -1.71 -9.47
CA ARG A 101 -0.94 -0.43 -8.78
C ARG A 101 -0.28 0.58 -9.71
N CYS A 102 -0.62 1.84 -9.56
CA CYS A 102 -0.20 2.90 -10.46
C CYS A 102 0.25 4.12 -9.68
N ASN A 103 1.21 4.86 -10.24
CA ASN A 103 1.49 6.23 -9.82
C ASN A 103 1.11 7.21 -10.93
N PHE A 104 0.52 8.34 -10.54
CA PHE A 104 0.54 9.56 -11.32
C PHE A 104 1.95 10.16 -11.25
N ALA A 105 2.51 10.44 -12.41
CA ALA A 105 3.86 10.98 -12.59
C ALA A 105 3.86 12.16 -13.56
N THR A 106 4.98 12.88 -13.59
CA THR A 106 5.26 13.93 -14.55
C THR A 106 6.24 13.41 -15.60
N ALA A 107 5.87 13.51 -16.87
CA ALA A 107 6.74 13.17 -17.99
C ALA A 107 6.74 14.27 -19.06
N LYS A 108 7.89 14.43 -19.72
CA LYS A 108 8.06 15.27 -20.91
C LYS A 108 7.34 14.66 -22.13
N LYS A 109 7.21 15.45 -23.20
CA LYS A 109 6.59 15.00 -24.47
C LYS A 109 7.25 13.74 -25.04
N ASP A 110 8.57 13.64 -24.93
CA ASP A 110 9.37 12.49 -25.37
C ASP A 110 9.26 11.23 -24.45
N GLY A 111 8.49 11.33 -23.36
CA GLY A 111 8.29 10.25 -22.39
C GLY A 111 9.31 10.21 -21.26
N THR A 112 10.25 11.16 -21.18
CA THR A 112 11.22 11.24 -20.09
C THR A 112 10.52 11.67 -18.79
N ILE A 113 10.63 10.85 -17.74
CA ILE A 113 10.03 11.11 -16.43
C ILE A 113 10.85 12.18 -15.70
N THR A 114 10.19 13.23 -15.26
CA THR A 114 10.80 14.30 -14.43
C THR A 114 10.42 14.18 -12.96
N ASP A 115 9.31 13.52 -12.64
CA ASP A 115 8.88 13.29 -11.26
C ASP A 115 8.00 12.03 -11.18
N LEU A 116 8.38 11.05 -10.36
CA LEU A 116 7.68 9.77 -10.20
C LEU A 116 6.35 9.88 -9.41
N ARG A 117 6.06 11.04 -8.82
CA ARG A 117 4.93 11.27 -7.91
C ARG A 117 4.17 12.57 -8.20
N ALA A 118 4.47 13.24 -9.31
CA ALA A 118 3.84 14.49 -9.75
C ALA A 118 3.77 15.57 -8.65
N GLY A 119 4.88 15.83 -7.97
CA GLY A 119 4.98 16.79 -6.87
C GLY A 119 4.22 16.36 -5.62
N ARG A 120 4.14 15.04 -5.36
CA ARG A 120 3.33 14.45 -4.28
C ARG A 120 1.89 15.00 -4.29
N ILE A 121 1.28 15.05 -5.47
CA ILE A 121 -0.10 15.50 -5.66
C ILE A 121 -1.04 14.81 -4.66
N ARG A 122 -1.92 15.58 -4.02
CA ARG A 122 -2.83 15.08 -2.96
C ARG A 122 -4.20 14.62 -3.48
N ASP A 123 -4.72 15.26 -4.52
CA ASP A 123 -6.01 14.91 -5.12
C ASP A 123 -5.88 14.63 -6.62
N THR A 124 -6.24 13.42 -7.02
CA THR A 124 -6.19 12.92 -8.39
C THR A 124 -7.55 12.42 -8.89
N LYS A 125 -8.64 12.65 -8.13
CA LYS A 125 -9.99 12.13 -8.46
C LYS A 125 -10.51 12.61 -9.81
N ALA A 126 -10.27 13.89 -10.15
CA ALA A 126 -10.67 14.45 -11.44
C ALA A 126 -9.97 13.75 -12.61
N LEU A 127 -8.68 13.43 -12.46
CA LEU A 127 -7.90 12.72 -13.47
C LEU A 127 -8.34 11.27 -13.62
N ALA A 128 -8.61 10.56 -12.51
CA ALA A 128 -9.18 9.21 -12.55
C ALA A 128 -10.57 9.19 -13.21
N THR A 129 -11.42 10.18 -12.94
CA THR A 129 -12.73 10.31 -13.61
C THR A 129 -12.58 10.44 -15.12
N ALA A 130 -11.63 11.27 -15.58
CA ALA A 130 -11.33 11.40 -16.99
C ALA A 130 -10.81 10.08 -17.60
N LEU A 131 -9.90 9.39 -16.90
CA LEU A 131 -9.37 8.10 -17.35
C LEU A 131 -10.48 7.08 -17.56
N ASN A 132 -11.42 6.92 -16.63
CA ASN A 132 -12.52 5.95 -16.77
C ASN A 132 -13.49 6.23 -17.93
N ARG A 133 -13.45 7.44 -18.53
CA ARG A 133 -14.25 7.78 -19.71
C ARG A 133 -13.51 7.54 -21.03
N MET A 134 -12.24 7.14 -20.97
CA MET A 134 -11.40 6.91 -22.14
C MET A 134 -11.85 5.64 -22.89
N PRO A 135 -12.13 5.72 -24.21
CA PRO A 135 -12.40 4.55 -25.02
C PRO A 135 -11.22 3.59 -25.04
N PHE A 136 -11.47 2.32 -24.72
CA PHE A 136 -10.44 1.31 -24.57
C PHE A 136 -10.91 -0.07 -25.05
N PRO A 137 -10.02 -0.93 -25.62
CA PRO A 137 -10.43 -2.20 -26.23
C PRO A 137 -11.00 -3.26 -25.27
N VAL A 138 -10.76 -3.10 -23.98
CA VAL A 138 -11.31 -3.97 -22.92
C VAL A 138 -11.93 -3.12 -21.82
N PRO A 139 -12.96 -3.63 -21.11
CA PRO A 139 -13.47 -2.90 -19.97
C PRO A 139 -12.38 -2.77 -18.90
N PHE A 140 -12.27 -1.60 -18.30
CA PHE A 140 -11.32 -1.35 -17.24
C PHE A 140 -11.91 -0.41 -16.19
N GLU A 141 -11.29 -0.40 -15.02
CA GLU A 141 -11.54 0.56 -13.96
C GLU A 141 -10.21 1.14 -13.50
N PHE A 142 -10.13 2.47 -13.39
CA PHE A 142 -9.01 3.16 -12.75
C PHE A 142 -9.49 3.90 -11.51
N ARG A 143 -8.98 3.54 -10.33
CA ARG A 143 -9.34 4.20 -9.07
C ARG A 143 -8.18 5.06 -8.59
N ALA A 144 -8.40 6.37 -8.46
CA ALA A 144 -7.50 7.21 -7.67
C ALA A 144 -7.62 6.83 -6.19
N THR A 145 -6.48 6.75 -5.51
CA THR A 145 -6.39 6.43 -4.09
C THR A 145 -5.79 7.62 -3.35
N GLU A 146 -4.89 7.39 -2.40
CA GLU A 146 -4.23 8.46 -1.67
C GLU A 146 -3.17 9.15 -2.54
N GLY A 147 -3.34 10.46 -2.74
CA GLY A 147 -2.38 11.31 -3.42
C GLY A 147 -2.11 10.91 -4.87
N HIS A 148 -0.84 10.63 -5.17
CA HIS A 148 -0.36 10.24 -6.50
C HIS A 148 -0.63 8.78 -6.83
N ARG A 149 -1.20 8.00 -5.91
CA ARG A 149 -1.38 6.55 -6.10
C ARG A 149 -2.72 6.27 -6.77
N GLY A 150 -2.78 5.22 -7.58
CA GLY A 150 -4.01 4.72 -8.17
C GLY A 150 -3.93 3.22 -8.43
N ILE A 151 -5.04 2.64 -8.87
CA ILE A 151 -5.16 1.21 -9.14
C ILE A 151 -5.87 1.04 -10.48
N LEU A 152 -5.25 0.30 -11.39
CA LEU A 152 -5.81 -0.07 -12.68
C LEU A 152 -6.26 -1.53 -12.62
N VAL A 153 -7.49 -1.79 -13.07
CA VAL A 153 -8.02 -3.14 -13.25
C VAL A 153 -8.50 -3.28 -14.69
N PHE A 154 -7.90 -4.18 -15.47
CA PHE A 154 -8.50 -4.68 -16.71
C PHE A 154 -9.44 -5.82 -16.37
N ARG A 155 -10.68 -5.74 -16.86
CA ARG A 155 -11.73 -6.70 -16.54
C ARG A 155 -11.70 -7.87 -17.50
N SER A 156 -11.57 -9.07 -16.96
CA SER A 156 -11.73 -10.30 -17.73
C SER A 156 -13.21 -10.48 -18.10
N THR A 157 -13.47 -10.84 -19.34
CA THR A 157 -14.82 -11.16 -19.82
C THR A 157 -14.79 -12.48 -20.58
N LYS A 158 -15.97 -13.06 -20.86
CA LYS A 158 -16.06 -14.28 -21.69
C LYS A 158 -15.43 -14.10 -23.08
N THR A 159 -15.43 -12.88 -23.61
CA THR A 159 -14.86 -12.52 -24.93
C THR A 159 -13.44 -11.96 -24.84
N ALA A 160 -12.96 -11.65 -23.63
CA ALA A 160 -11.59 -11.26 -23.35
C ALA A 160 -11.01 -12.05 -22.16
N PRO A 161 -11.04 -13.40 -22.17
CA PRO A 161 -10.52 -14.16 -21.06
C PRO A 161 -8.99 -14.21 -21.16
N HIS A 162 -8.33 -14.22 -20.00
CA HIS A 162 -6.90 -14.45 -19.81
C HIS A 162 -5.98 -13.25 -20.07
N PHE A 163 -5.81 -12.43 -19.03
CA PHE A 163 -4.62 -11.62 -18.86
C PHE A 163 -3.49 -12.43 -18.20
N SER A 164 -2.27 -11.93 -18.24
CA SER A 164 -1.11 -12.51 -17.57
C SER A 164 -0.27 -11.44 -16.89
N GLU A 165 0.20 -11.72 -15.67
CA GLU A 165 1.18 -10.87 -14.97
C GLU A 165 2.62 -11.04 -15.47
N ASP A 166 2.89 -12.00 -16.37
CA ASP A 166 4.22 -12.30 -16.91
C ASP A 166 4.65 -11.24 -17.97
N ILE A 167 4.71 -9.97 -17.58
CA ILE A 167 5.14 -8.84 -18.41
C ILE A 167 6.15 -7.97 -17.66
N THR A 168 7.07 -7.33 -18.40
CA THR A 168 8.01 -6.37 -17.80
C THR A 168 7.30 -5.08 -17.35
N PRO A 169 7.78 -4.39 -16.31
CA PRO A 169 7.22 -3.11 -15.89
C PRO A 169 7.44 -2.00 -16.93
N VAL A 170 6.59 -0.96 -16.86
CA VAL A 170 6.75 0.28 -17.65
C VAL A 170 7.41 1.42 -16.85
N ASP A 171 7.42 1.31 -15.52
CA ASP A 171 8.03 2.25 -14.59
C ASP A 171 9.55 1.99 -14.51
N PRO A 172 10.43 2.91 -14.95
CA PRO A 172 11.88 2.75 -14.86
C PRO A 172 12.42 2.97 -13.44
N HIS A 173 11.58 3.34 -12.48
CA HIS A 173 11.92 3.62 -11.09
C HIS A 173 12.95 4.75 -10.89
N ALA A 174 13.19 5.56 -11.92
CA ALA A 174 14.15 6.65 -11.89
C ALA A 174 13.68 7.83 -12.75
N THR A 175 13.99 9.04 -12.29
CA THR A 175 13.85 10.28 -13.08
C THR A 175 14.93 10.34 -14.16
N GLY A 176 14.70 11.14 -15.21
CA GLY A 176 15.62 11.26 -16.35
C GLY A 176 15.62 10.07 -17.30
N LYS A 177 14.85 9.02 -17.00
CA LYS A 177 14.63 7.86 -17.87
C LYS A 177 13.27 7.95 -18.56
N LYS A 178 13.16 7.33 -19.73
CA LYS A 178 11.88 7.24 -20.45
C LYS A 178 10.99 6.16 -19.86
N ILE A 179 9.68 6.36 -19.94
CA ILE A 179 8.69 5.31 -19.70
C ILE A 179 9.04 4.11 -20.59
N MET A 180 9.17 2.94 -19.97
CA MET A 180 9.54 1.70 -20.66
C MET A 180 8.31 1.10 -21.37
N LYS A 181 8.55 0.29 -22.41
CA LYS A 181 7.50 -0.54 -23.00
C LYS A 181 7.43 -1.88 -22.25
N ALA A 182 6.23 -2.27 -21.84
CA ALA A 182 5.97 -3.61 -21.34
C ALA A 182 6.23 -4.63 -22.45
N LYS A 183 6.98 -5.68 -22.12
CA LYS A 183 7.28 -6.80 -23.00
C LYS A 183 6.74 -8.08 -22.36
N PRO A 184 6.18 -9.00 -23.14
CA PRO A 184 5.79 -10.31 -22.61
C PRO A 184 7.02 -11.11 -22.20
N LEU A 185 6.96 -11.77 -21.04
CA LEU A 185 7.95 -12.75 -20.59
C LEU A 185 7.58 -14.17 -21.06
N LYS A 186 6.32 -14.40 -21.43
CA LYS A 186 5.81 -15.65 -21.99
C LYS A 186 4.85 -15.37 -23.17
N PRO A 187 4.65 -16.32 -24.11
CA PRO A 187 3.75 -16.13 -25.25
C PRO A 187 2.33 -15.68 -24.87
N GLY A 188 1.75 -16.24 -23.81
CA GLY A 188 0.41 -15.89 -23.31
C GLY A 188 0.27 -14.47 -22.75
N ALA A 189 1.37 -13.74 -22.55
CA ALA A 189 1.36 -12.40 -21.96
C ALA A 189 1.35 -11.26 -22.99
N LYS A 190 1.48 -11.58 -24.29
CA LYS A 190 1.61 -10.60 -25.38
C LYS A 190 0.46 -9.58 -25.39
N ARG A 191 -0.78 -10.08 -25.35
CA ARG A 191 -1.99 -9.24 -25.33
C ARG A 191 -2.01 -8.28 -24.13
N THR A 192 -1.61 -8.75 -22.95
CA THR A 192 -1.59 -7.91 -21.73
C THR A 192 -0.55 -6.81 -21.85
N ALA A 193 0.65 -7.13 -22.36
CA ALA A 193 1.69 -6.13 -22.60
C ALA A 193 1.25 -5.05 -23.61
N GLU A 194 0.62 -5.46 -24.71
CA GLU A 194 0.08 -4.54 -25.73
C GLU A 194 -1.00 -3.62 -25.16
N LEU A 195 -1.97 -4.17 -24.41
CA LEU A 195 -3.00 -3.38 -23.73
C LEU A 195 -2.40 -2.42 -22.70
N LEU A 196 -1.43 -2.87 -21.90
CA LEU A 196 -0.79 -1.99 -20.91
C LEU A 196 -0.07 -0.82 -21.57
N ASN A 197 0.68 -1.08 -22.65
CA ASN A 197 1.35 -0.04 -23.43
C ASN A 197 0.34 0.95 -24.04
N LEU A 198 -0.74 0.44 -24.63
CA LEU A 198 -1.81 1.27 -25.19
C LEU A 198 -2.48 2.13 -24.13
N PHE A 199 -2.72 1.58 -22.94
CA PHE A 199 -3.32 2.33 -21.83
C PHE A 199 -2.40 3.49 -21.40
N VAL A 200 -1.11 3.22 -21.22
CA VAL A 200 -0.12 4.23 -20.83
C VAL A 200 -0.02 5.33 -21.89
N GLU A 201 -0.03 4.97 -23.18
CA GLU A 201 0.01 5.93 -24.28
C GLU A 201 -1.24 6.82 -24.32
N LYS A 202 -2.43 6.22 -24.37
CA LYS A 202 -3.71 6.97 -24.45
C LYS A 202 -3.95 7.82 -23.20
N SER A 203 -3.65 7.29 -22.01
CA SER A 203 -3.78 8.05 -20.76
C SER A 203 -2.85 9.26 -20.75
N ARG A 204 -1.62 9.15 -21.26
CA ARG A 204 -0.69 10.28 -21.33
C ARG A 204 -1.22 11.40 -22.21
N GLY A 205 -1.76 11.07 -23.39
CA GLY A 205 -2.39 12.06 -24.29
C GLY A 205 -3.57 12.77 -23.62
N LEU A 206 -4.49 11.99 -23.02
CA LEU A 206 -5.66 12.51 -22.32
C LEU A 206 -5.28 13.42 -21.15
N LEU A 207 -4.38 12.96 -20.28
CA LEU A 207 -4.00 13.68 -19.06
C LEU A 207 -3.18 14.92 -19.37
N ALA A 208 -2.31 14.91 -20.39
CA ALA A 208 -1.56 16.08 -20.81
C ALA A 208 -2.48 17.24 -21.27
N ALA A 209 -3.60 16.92 -21.92
CA ALA A 209 -4.58 17.91 -22.37
C ALA A 209 -5.59 18.33 -21.28
N HIS A 210 -5.67 17.60 -20.17
CA HIS A 210 -6.72 17.77 -19.18
C HIS A 210 -6.65 19.14 -18.47
N PRO A 211 -7.77 19.89 -18.31
CA PRO A 211 -7.79 21.23 -17.70
C PRO A 211 -7.17 21.29 -16.29
N PHE A 212 -7.29 20.21 -15.52
CA PHE A 212 -6.66 20.09 -14.20
C PHE A 212 -5.13 20.26 -14.29
N ASN A 213 -4.46 19.62 -15.25
CA ASN A 213 -3.02 19.75 -15.43
C ASN A 213 -2.63 21.12 -16.01
N LYS A 214 -3.48 21.74 -16.84
CA LYS A 214 -3.29 23.13 -17.28
C LYS A 214 -3.27 24.11 -16.09
N LYS A 215 -4.24 23.98 -15.17
CA LYS A 215 -4.30 24.79 -13.94
C LYS A 215 -3.09 24.57 -13.02
N ARG A 216 -2.58 23.33 -12.94
CA ARG A 216 -1.35 23.02 -12.19
C ARG A 216 -0.13 23.70 -12.80
N GLY A 217 0.02 23.62 -14.13
CA GLY A 217 1.11 24.27 -14.86
C GLY A 217 1.12 25.78 -14.67
N ALA A 218 -0.05 26.44 -14.72
CA ALA A 218 -0.18 27.88 -14.46
C ALA A 218 0.29 28.31 -13.05
N ARG A 219 0.36 27.37 -12.11
CA ARG A 219 0.85 27.58 -10.74
C ARG A 219 2.30 27.11 -10.53
N GLY A 220 3.01 26.74 -11.59
CA GLY A 220 4.36 26.18 -11.51
C GLY A 220 4.43 24.77 -10.88
N LEU A 221 3.29 24.08 -10.73
CA LEU A 221 3.24 22.75 -10.14
C LEU A 221 3.45 21.66 -11.20
N PRO A 222 4.15 20.54 -10.87
CA PRO A 222 4.32 19.43 -11.80
C PRO A 222 2.97 18.85 -12.26
N ALA A 223 2.86 18.56 -13.56
CA ALA A 223 1.67 17.95 -14.14
C ALA A 223 1.60 16.45 -13.83
N ALA A 224 0.42 15.94 -13.48
CA ALA A 224 0.16 14.51 -13.35
C ALA A 224 -0.30 13.96 -14.71
N ASN A 225 0.63 13.93 -15.68
CA ASN A 225 0.33 13.62 -17.07
C ASN A 225 0.78 12.22 -17.53
N ALA A 226 1.39 11.42 -16.67
CA ALA A 226 1.75 10.03 -16.96
C ALA A 226 1.19 9.10 -15.89
N ILE A 227 0.77 7.90 -16.31
CA ILE A 227 0.43 6.80 -15.40
C ILE A 227 1.54 5.75 -15.50
N LEU A 228 2.04 5.32 -14.35
CA LEU A 228 3.09 4.30 -14.24
C LEU A 228 2.54 3.04 -13.53
N PRO A 229 1.92 2.09 -14.26
CA PRO A 229 1.51 0.80 -13.73
C PRO A 229 2.70 -0.09 -13.33
N ARG A 230 2.55 -0.80 -12.20
CA ARG A 230 3.52 -1.73 -11.63
C ARG A 230 2.83 -2.73 -10.67
N GLY A 231 3.59 -3.71 -10.18
CA GLY A 231 3.10 -4.69 -9.20
C GLY A 231 1.92 -5.51 -9.74
N PHE A 232 2.10 -6.07 -10.94
CA PHE A 232 1.06 -6.75 -11.71
C PHE A 232 0.56 -8.02 -11.06
N SER A 233 -0.69 -8.37 -11.32
CA SER A 233 -1.35 -9.52 -10.72
C SER A 233 -2.57 -9.93 -11.52
N THR A 234 -2.78 -11.22 -11.74
CA THR A 234 -4.02 -11.77 -12.31
C THR A 234 -4.75 -12.71 -11.36
N LYS A 235 -4.13 -13.01 -10.22
CA LYS A 235 -4.65 -13.92 -9.20
C LYS A 235 -4.69 -13.20 -7.86
N ALA A 236 -5.84 -13.26 -7.21
CA ALA A 236 -5.91 -12.96 -5.80
C ALA A 236 -5.25 -14.11 -5.01
N PRO A 237 -4.46 -13.81 -3.97
CA PRO A 237 -3.93 -14.86 -3.11
C PRO A 237 -5.09 -15.58 -2.43
N LYS A 238 -5.10 -16.93 -2.51
CA LYS A 238 -6.05 -17.76 -1.76
C LYS A 238 -5.55 -17.87 -0.32
N LEU A 239 -5.97 -16.94 0.51
CA LEU A 239 -5.60 -16.90 1.93
C LEU A 239 -6.69 -17.56 2.75
N GLU A 240 -6.30 -18.42 3.70
CA GLU A 240 -7.24 -18.91 4.70
C GLU A 240 -7.68 -17.73 5.59
N PRO A 241 -8.98 -17.47 5.79
CA PRO A 241 -9.44 -16.41 6.68
C PRO A 241 -8.88 -16.54 8.09
N PHE A 242 -8.54 -15.43 8.74
CA PHE A 242 -7.90 -15.40 10.07
C PHE A 242 -8.73 -16.14 11.12
N SER A 243 -10.05 -15.95 11.08
CA SER A 243 -10.99 -16.63 11.97
C SER A 243 -11.03 -18.13 11.76
N LYS A 244 -10.84 -18.61 10.52
CA LYS A 244 -10.75 -20.04 10.21
C LYS A 244 -9.41 -20.62 10.66
N LYS A 245 -8.31 -19.91 10.40
CA LYS A 245 -6.95 -20.33 10.75
C LYS A 245 -6.73 -20.47 12.26
N TYR A 246 -7.21 -19.50 13.04
CA TYR A 246 -6.95 -19.42 14.48
C TYR A 246 -8.19 -19.70 15.35
N GLY A 247 -9.37 -19.87 14.76
CA GLY A 247 -10.61 -20.14 15.50
C GLY A 247 -11.11 -18.97 16.36
N VAL A 248 -10.67 -17.73 16.09
CA VAL A 248 -10.98 -16.54 16.90
C VAL A 248 -11.69 -15.45 16.11
N ARG A 249 -12.53 -14.65 16.79
CA ARG A 249 -13.09 -13.44 16.18
C ARG A 249 -12.06 -12.32 16.26
N ALA A 250 -11.59 -11.85 15.11
CA ALA A 250 -10.60 -10.79 15.03
C ALA A 250 -11.21 -9.46 14.57
N CYS A 251 -10.55 -8.36 14.91
CA CYS A 251 -10.84 -7.02 14.40
C CYS A 251 -9.53 -6.26 14.18
N GLY A 252 -9.45 -5.49 13.09
CA GLY A 252 -8.40 -4.50 12.87
C GLY A 252 -8.86 -3.11 13.28
N VAL A 253 -7.99 -2.32 13.90
CA VAL A 253 -8.18 -0.90 14.17
C VAL A 253 -7.05 -0.16 13.48
N THR A 254 -7.32 0.33 12.27
CA THR A 254 -6.32 1.02 11.45
C THR A 254 -6.96 1.96 10.42
N GLY A 255 -6.25 3.04 10.12
CA GLY A 255 -6.56 4.03 9.08
C GLY A 255 -5.73 3.83 7.81
N VAL A 256 -4.55 3.22 7.92
CA VAL A 256 -3.62 2.99 6.82
C VAL A 256 -4.21 2.06 5.73
N PRO A 257 -4.25 2.50 4.45
CA PRO A 257 -4.80 1.73 3.33
C PRO A 257 -4.31 0.29 3.20
N ILE A 258 -2.99 0.08 3.34
CA ILE A 258 -2.41 -1.26 3.14
C ILE A 258 -2.87 -2.25 4.23
N ASN A 259 -2.90 -1.84 5.49
CA ASN A 259 -3.36 -2.67 6.61
C ASN A 259 -4.85 -2.99 6.50
N LYS A 260 -5.67 -2.03 6.02
CA LYS A 260 -7.08 -2.28 5.68
C LYS A 260 -7.22 -3.36 4.60
N GLY A 261 -6.39 -3.33 3.56
CA GLY A 261 -6.39 -4.34 2.51
C GLY A 261 -6.02 -5.73 3.00
N ILE A 262 -4.99 -5.82 3.84
CA ILE A 262 -4.58 -7.08 4.46
C ILE A 262 -5.68 -7.63 5.37
N CYS A 263 -6.27 -6.80 6.23
CA CYS A 263 -7.38 -7.23 7.09
C CYS A 263 -8.55 -7.78 6.27
N ARG A 264 -8.98 -7.06 5.21
CA ARG A 264 -10.07 -7.53 4.34
C ARG A 264 -9.75 -8.84 3.64
N LEU A 265 -8.51 -9.01 3.18
CA LEU A 265 -8.04 -10.25 2.56
C LEU A 265 -8.07 -11.44 3.50
N LEU A 266 -7.78 -11.20 4.78
CA LEU A 266 -7.81 -12.20 5.84
C LEU A 266 -9.22 -12.36 6.45
N GLY A 267 -10.23 -11.67 5.94
CA GLY A 267 -11.58 -11.70 6.50
C GLY A 267 -11.69 -11.07 7.90
N ILE A 268 -10.77 -10.17 8.25
CA ILE A 268 -10.75 -9.41 9.50
C ILE A 268 -11.54 -8.10 9.27
N PRO A 269 -12.69 -7.88 9.96
CA PRO A 269 -13.38 -6.61 9.94
C PRO A 269 -12.48 -5.48 10.45
N VAL A 270 -12.60 -4.29 9.84
CA VAL A 270 -11.79 -3.12 10.23
C VAL A 270 -12.68 -2.02 10.78
N ILE A 271 -12.35 -1.54 11.98
CA ILE A 271 -12.84 -0.27 12.51
C ILE A 271 -11.92 0.81 11.96
N ARG A 272 -12.46 1.62 11.05
CA ARG A 272 -11.71 2.74 10.46
C ARG A 272 -11.52 3.83 11.50
N VAL A 273 -10.28 4.21 11.69
CA VAL A 273 -9.84 5.36 12.48
C VAL A 273 -9.02 6.27 11.57
N GLU A 274 -8.92 7.55 11.91
CA GLU A 274 -7.97 8.43 11.24
C GLU A 274 -6.55 8.07 11.69
N GLU A 275 -5.64 7.97 10.72
CA GLU A 275 -4.21 7.68 10.95
C GLU A 275 -3.42 8.54 9.97
N ASP A 276 -3.12 9.79 10.35
CA ASP A 276 -2.13 10.66 9.69
C ASP A 276 -1.94 11.98 10.48
N ALA A 277 -1.95 11.94 11.82
CA ALA A 277 -1.90 13.18 12.60
C ALA A 277 -0.47 13.71 12.83
N GLY A 278 0.56 12.89 12.61
CA GLY A 278 1.94 13.24 12.96
C GLY A 278 2.11 13.64 14.44
N ASP A 279 1.13 13.26 15.26
CA ASP A 279 0.87 13.68 16.63
C ASP A 279 0.35 12.44 17.36
N ASN A 280 1.21 11.89 18.21
CA ASN A 280 0.98 10.64 18.91
C ASN A 280 -0.23 10.75 19.85
N GLU A 281 -0.41 11.88 20.53
CA GLU A 281 -1.51 12.07 21.48
C GLU A 281 -2.86 12.07 20.78
N LYS A 282 -2.95 12.78 19.65
CA LYS A 282 -4.16 12.76 18.82
C LYS A 282 -4.44 11.36 18.27
N GLU A 283 -3.43 10.67 17.75
CA GLU A 283 -3.61 9.30 17.23
C GLU A 283 -4.08 8.34 18.33
N MET A 284 -3.51 8.43 19.54
CA MET A 284 -3.93 7.68 20.72
C MET A 284 -5.38 7.97 21.11
N ALA A 285 -5.76 9.26 21.18
CA ALA A 285 -7.11 9.69 21.56
C ALA A 285 -8.17 9.16 20.58
N LEU A 286 -7.87 9.18 19.28
CA LEU A 286 -8.76 8.69 18.22
C LEU A 286 -8.97 7.16 18.31
N LYS A 287 -7.99 6.41 18.82
CA LYS A 287 -8.02 4.94 18.85
C LYS A 287 -8.52 4.34 20.15
N ARG A 288 -8.40 5.06 21.28
CA ARG A 288 -8.75 4.55 22.62
C ARG A 288 -10.17 3.98 22.69
N LYS A 289 -11.19 4.77 22.33
CA LYS A 289 -12.59 4.33 22.40
C LYS A 289 -12.89 3.18 21.42
N PRO A 290 -12.49 3.24 20.13
CA PRO A 290 -12.60 2.11 19.21
C PRO A 290 -11.99 0.80 19.70
N VAL A 291 -10.76 0.84 20.23
CA VAL A 291 -10.04 -0.35 20.70
C VAL A 291 -10.74 -0.97 21.91
N LEU A 292 -11.12 -0.16 22.90
CA LEU A 292 -11.83 -0.66 24.08
C LEU A 292 -13.19 -1.28 23.71
N ALA A 293 -13.90 -0.69 22.74
CA ALA A 293 -15.14 -1.25 22.23
C ALA A 293 -14.90 -2.56 21.45
N ALA A 294 -13.82 -2.64 20.67
CA ALA A 294 -13.44 -3.84 19.93
C ALA A 294 -13.08 -4.98 20.90
N LEU A 295 -12.30 -4.71 21.94
CA LEU A 295 -11.93 -5.71 22.95
C LEU A 295 -13.17 -6.28 23.65
N LYS A 296 -14.29 -5.57 23.79
CA LYS A 296 -15.53 -6.17 24.33
C LYS A 296 -16.13 -7.23 23.40
N LYS A 297 -15.98 -7.07 22.07
CA LYS A 297 -16.67 -7.88 21.05
C LYS A 297 -15.80 -8.97 20.42
N TYR A 298 -14.50 -8.74 20.31
CA TYR A 298 -13.56 -9.59 19.60
C TYR A 298 -12.60 -10.28 20.57
N ASP A 299 -12.03 -11.39 20.11
CA ASP A 299 -11.06 -12.19 20.87
C ASP A 299 -9.62 -11.76 20.54
N PHE A 300 -9.40 -11.22 19.34
CA PHE A 300 -8.14 -10.66 18.87
C PHE A 300 -8.36 -9.27 18.27
N VAL A 301 -7.55 -8.29 18.67
CA VAL A 301 -7.59 -6.92 18.12
C VAL A 301 -6.20 -6.56 17.60
N PHE A 302 -6.09 -6.35 16.29
CA PHE A 302 -4.90 -5.80 15.65
C PHE A 302 -4.99 -4.27 15.67
N LEU A 303 -4.10 -3.63 16.40
CA LEU A 303 -4.00 -2.18 16.54
C LEU A 303 -2.70 -1.72 15.89
N HIS A 304 -2.80 -0.78 14.96
CA HIS A 304 -1.65 -0.19 14.27
C HIS A 304 -1.40 1.23 14.79
N PHE A 305 -0.17 1.75 14.72
CA PHE A 305 0.20 3.15 14.96
C PHE A 305 1.19 3.62 13.90
N LYS A 306 0.95 4.81 13.31
CA LYS A 306 1.71 5.27 12.14
C LYS A 306 2.67 6.42 12.42
N THR A 307 2.45 7.19 13.48
CA THR A 307 3.14 8.48 13.70
C THR A 307 4.66 8.35 13.79
N ILE A 308 5.19 7.32 14.46
CA ILE A 308 6.64 7.10 14.62
C ILE A 308 7.34 6.92 13.25
N ASP A 309 6.73 6.17 12.34
CA ASP A 309 7.25 5.97 10.98
C ASP A 309 7.29 7.28 10.15
N LEU A 310 6.36 8.21 10.39
CA LEU A 310 6.38 9.51 9.71
C LEU A 310 7.61 10.33 10.11
N ALA A 311 7.93 10.38 11.41
CA ALA A 311 9.14 11.07 11.90
C ALA A 311 10.41 10.45 11.31
N GLY A 312 10.48 9.11 11.24
CA GLY A 312 11.58 8.40 10.60
C GLY A 312 11.73 8.74 9.10
N HIS A 313 10.62 8.80 8.35
CA HIS A 313 10.65 9.17 6.94
C HIS A 313 11.03 10.63 6.68
N ASP A 314 10.69 11.53 7.60
CA ASP A 314 11.04 12.94 7.52
C ASP A 314 12.48 13.21 7.99
N GLY A 315 13.16 12.21 8.57
CA GLY A 315 14.51 12.35 9.13
C GLY A 315 14.54 13.18 10.41
N ASP A 316 13.39 13.31 11.08
CA ASP A 316 13.23 14.11 12.29
C ASP A 316 13.44 13.24 13.52
N LEU A 317 14.70 13.18 13.98
CA LEU A 317 15.14 12.36 15.10
C LEU A 317 14.38 12.70 16.39
N TRP A 318 14.23 14.00 16.69
CA TRP A 318 13.64 14.46 17.96
C TRP A 318 12.14 14.27 18.00
N ARG A 319 11.47 14.31 16.84
CA ARG A 319 10.05 13.95 16.76
C ARG A 319 9.80 12.45 16.89
N LYS A 320 10.80 11.61 16.57
CA LYS A 320 10.70 10.16 16.69
C LYS A 320 10.86 9.67 18.13
N VAL A 321 11.68 10.36 18.93
CA VAL A 321 11.80 10.21 20.39
C VAL A 321 10.47 10.54 21.05
#